data_AF-A0A6N2KK76-F1
#
_entry.id   AF-A0A6N2KK76-F1
#
_cell.length_a   1.000
_cell.length_b   1.000
_cell.length_c   1.000
_cell.angle_alpha   90.00
_cell.angle_beta   90.00
_cell.angle_gamma   90.00
#
_symmetry.space_group_name_H-M   'P 1'
#
loop_
_entity.id
_entity.type
_entity.pdbx_description
1 polymer ?
#
loop_
_entity_poly.entity_id
_entity_poly.type
_entity_poly.pdbx_seq_one_letter_code
_entity_poly.pdbx_strand_id
1 'polypeptide(L)'
;MLSIGGGSGGYTLTSPDEARGVAEYLWNNFLGGHSTSRPLGDAVLDGIDFDIEGGERHYVVLASRLSELSRGGSKVYLTAAPQCPFPDNWLDRALHTGLFDYVWIQFYNNPQCEYNTNNPRSFQDSWNTWTSSIPARMFFVGLPASRAAAGNGFVTTDVLISQVLPFVKGSPKYGGVMLWNKYTDDQSGYSSRIKDSV
;
A
#
# COMPACT_ATOMS: atom_id res chain seq x y z
N MET A 1 -0.26 -1.63 11.30
CA MET A 1 -0.35 -0.29 10.67
C MET A 1 -1.78 0.23 10.79
N LEU A 2 -1.97 1.55 10.80
CA LEU A 2 -3.26 2.19 10.52
C LEU A 2 -3.26 2.66 9.07
N SER A 3 -4.25 2.24 8.28
CA SER A 3 -4.41 2.73 6.91
C SER A 3 -5.24 4.00 6.88
N ILE A 4 -4.76 5.01 6.15
CA ILE A 4 -5.44 6.27 5.89
C ILE A 4 -5.91 6.32 4.45
N GLY A 5 -7.13 6.83 4.25
CA GLY A 5 -7.73 6.98 2.94
C GLY A 5 -8.75 5.89 2.60
N GLY A 6 -8.50 5.15 1.51
CA GLY A 6 -9.37 4.17 0.88
C GLY A 6 -10.23 4.75 -0.25
N GLY A 7 -10.97 3.90 -0.96
CA GLY A 7 -11.84 4.30 -2.08
C GLY A 7 -13.11 5.09 -1.72
N SER A 8 -13.26 5.60 -0.48
CA SER A 8 -14.44 6.32 0.00
C SER A 8 -14.11 7.31 1.12
N GLY A 9 -15.02 8.22 1.45
CA GLY A 9 -14.94 9.00 2.70
C GLY A 9 -14.46 10.45 2.61
N GLY A 10 -14.24 11.00 1.40
CA GLY A 10 -14.05 12.45 1.21
C GLY A 10 -12.86 13.07 1.96
N TYR A 11 -11.83 12.30 2.27
CA TYR A 11 -10.61 12.80 2.92
C TYR A 11 -9.79 13.65 1.96
N THR A 12 -9.07 14.63 2.52
CA THR A 12 -8.10 15.45 1.79
C THR A 12 -7.12 16.08 2.78
N LEU A 13 -6.04 16.64 2.24
CA LEU A 13 -5.17 17.58 2.93
C LEU A 13 -5.18 18.83 2.07
N THR A 14 -5.64 19.96 2.56
CA THR A 14 -5.77 21.22 1.79
C THR A 14 -4.51 22.08 1.85
N SER A 15 -3.58 21.78 2.76
CA SER A 15 -2.33 22.53 2.92
C SER A 15 -1.21 21.72 3.57
N PRO A 16 0.05 22.16 3.45
CA PRO A 16 1.17 21.63 4.21
C PRO A 16 0.97 21.69 5.73
N ASP A 17 0.34 22.76 6.25
CA ASP A 17 0.11 22.91 7.69
C ASP A 17 -0.92 21.91 8.20
N GLU A 18 -1.98 21.67 7.42
CA GLU A 18 -2.94 20.61 7.72
C GLU A 18 -2.27 19.22 7.70
N ALA A 19 -1.41 18.96 6.71
CA ALA A 19 -0.64 17.71 6.65
C ALA A 19 0.23 17.50 7.91
N ARG A 20 0.87 18.56 8.42
CA ARG A 20 1.61 18.50 9.70
C ARG A 20 0.67 18.24 10.89
N GLY A 21 -0.47 18.93 10.93
CA GLY A 21 -1.48 18.73 11.97
C GLY A 21 -1.99 17.30 12.03
N VAL A 22 -2.28 16.69 10.87
CA VAL A 22 -2.68 15.28 10.77
C VAL A 22 -1.55 14.36 11.23
N ALA A 23 -0.29 14.65 10.90
CA ALA A 23 0.86 13.87 11.38
C ALA A 23 0.94 13.86 12.92
N GLU A 24 0.78 15.02 13.56
CA GLU A 24 0.74 15.14 15.03
C GLU A 24 -0.46 14.40 15.63
N TYR A 25 -1.62 14.48 14.99
CA TYR A 25 -2.80 13.75 15.41
C TYR A 25 -2.56 12.23 15.38
N LEU A 26 -2.01 11.71 14.27
CA LEU A 26 -1.69 10.30 14.12
C LEU A 26 -0.67 9.85 15.17
N TRP A 27 0.37 10.66 15.39
CA TRP A 27 1.39 10.39 16.39
C TRP A 27 0.81 10.24 17.80
N ASN A 28 -0.02 11.19 18.22
CA ASN A 28 -0.57 11.23 19.57
C ASN A 28 -1.67 10.20 19.84
N ASN A 29 -2.45 9.84 18.81
CA ASN A 29 -3.62 8.98 18.98
C ASN A 29 -3.39 7.51 18.62
N PHE A 30 -2.37 7.20 17.82
CA PHE A 30 -2.14 5.83 17.31
C PHE A 30 -0.70 5.34 17.44
N LEU A 31 0.28 6.25 17.53
CA LEU A 31 1.69 5.90 17.62
C LEU A 31 2.23 6.23 19.02
N GLY A 32 3.50 6.63 19.12
CA GLY A 32 4.24 6.81 20.38
C GLY A 32 3.97 8.13 21.12
N GLY A 33 3.08 8.97 20.62
CA GLY A 33 2.64 10.17 21.34
C GLY A 33 1.57 9.85 22.40
N HIS A 34 1.02 10.90 23.00
CA HIS A 34 0.07 10.77 24.10
C HIS A 34 -1.26 11.48 23.79
N SER A 35 -2.36 10.81 24.09
CA SER A 35 -3.73 11.33 23.99
C SER A 35 -4.59 10.67 25.05
N THR A 36 -5.50 11.42 25.67
CA THR A 36 -6.47 10.89 26.65
C THR A 36 -7.65 10.17 25.99
N SER A 37 -7.73 10.17 24.65
CA SER A 37 -8.86 9.64 23.89
C SER A 37 -8.38 8.87 22.65
N ARG A 38 -7.45 7.93 22.83
CA ARG A 38 -6.92 7.10 21.75
C ARG A 38 -8.02 6.21 21.16
N PRO A 39 -8.35 6.31 19.86
CA PRO A 39 -9.49 5.60 19.28
C PRO A 39 -9.41 4.07 19.34
N LEU A 40 -8.18 3.51 19.29
CA LEU A 40 -7.93 2.07 19.34
C LEU A 40 -7.33 1.63 20.69
N GLY A 41 -7.47 2.46 21.72
CA GLY A 41 -6.88 2.23 23.04
C GLY A 41 -5.37 2.47 23.10
N ASP A 42 -4.73 1.89 24.10
CA ASP A 42 -3.35 2.23 24.50
C ASP A 42 -2.26 1.57 23.64
N ALA A 43 -2.65 0.70 22.70
CA ALA A 43 -1.71 0.07 21.80
C ALA A 43 -0.97 1.12 20.95
N VAL A 44 0.33 0.93 20.77
CA VAL A 44 1.18 1.71 19.86
C VAL A 44 1.30 0.92 18.57
N LEU A 45 0.77 1.47 17.47
CA LEU A 45 0.86 0.83 16.16
C LEU A 45 2.27 0.96 15.58
N ASP A 46 2.66 -0.01 14.74
CA ASP A 46 3.99 -0.02 14.12
C ASP A 46 4.18 1.09 13.07
N GLY A 47 3.10 1.64 12.52
CA GLY A 47 3.20 2.52 11.37
C GLY A 47 1.88 2.96 10.74
N ILE A 48 2.00 3.78 9.70
CA ILE A 48 0.90 4.36 8.93
C ILE A 48 0.98 3.86 7.48
N ASP A 49 -0.16 3.42 6.97
CA ASP A 49 -0.33 3.00 5.58
C ASP A 49 -1.08 4.06 4.77
N PHE A 50 -0.53 4.44 3.63
CA PHE A 50 -1.06 5.47 2.75
C PHE A 50 -1.82 4.82 1.59
N ASP A 51 -3.12 4.63 1.77
CA ASP A 51 -4.04 4.16 0.74
C ASP A 51 -4.82 5.34 0.16
N ILE A 52 -4.14 6.15 -0.64
CA ILE A 52 -4.66 7.43 -1.11
C ILE A 52 -5.18 7.30 -2.54
N GLU A 53 -6.49 7.43 -2.69
CA GLU A 53 -7.23 7.30 -3.95
C GLU A 53 -8.01 8.57 -4.32
N GLY A 54 -7.78 9.69 -3.63
CA GLY A 54 -8.53 10.93 -3.83
C GLY A 54 -7.95 12.16 -3.12
N GLY A 55 -8.61 13.31 -3.35
CA GLY A 55 -8.24 14.59 -2.72
C GLY A 55 -6.99 15.24 -3.31
N GLU A 56 -6.38 16.16 -2.54
CA GLU A 56 -5.17 16.89 -2.92
C GLU A 56 -3.87 16.17 -2.52
N ARG A 57 -2.72 16.70 -2.95
CA ARG A 57 -1.42 15.97 -3.00
C ARG A 57 -0.35 16.49 -2.03
N HIS A 58 -0.69 16.61 -0.74
CA HIS A 58 0.24 17.10 0.32
C HIS A 58 0.91 15.98 1.13
N TYR A 59 0.89 14.74 0.64
CA TYR A 59 1.38 13.56 1.37
C TYR A 59 2.90 13.49 1.58
N VAL A 60 3.69 14.26 0.81
CA VAL A 60 5.14 14.44 1.08
C VAL A 60 5.34 15.03 2.48
N VAL A 61 4.55 16.04 2.85
CA VAL A 61 4.68 16.73 4.14
C VAL A 61 4.24 15.81 5.27
N LEU A 62 3.16 15.05 5.07
CA LEU A 62 2.69 14.06 6.04
C LEU A 62 3.73 12.97 6.29
N ALA A 63 4.28 12.35 5.23
CA ALA A 63 5.30 11.31 5.34
C ALA A 63 6.57 11.81 6.02
N SER A 64 7.08 12.98 5.61
CA SER A 64 8.25 13.60 6.24
C SER A 64 8.03 13.89 7.71
N ARG A 65 6.87 14.44 8.09
CA ARG A 65 6.58 14.76 9.49
C ARG A 65 6.45 13.52 10.37
N LEU A 66 5.80 12.46 9.89
CA LEU A 66 5.74 11.18 10.60
C LEU A 66 7.15 10.57 10.81
N SER A 67 8.00 10.63 9.78
CA SER A 67 9.39 10.19 9.87
C SER A 67 10.20 11.02 10.88
N GLU A 68 10.03 12.35 10.89
CA GLU A 68 10.65 13.24 11.89
C GLU A 68 10.24 12.91 13.32
N LEU A 69 8.94 12.69 13.57
CA LEU A 69 8.41 12.36 14.90
C LEU A 69 8.94 11.02 15.43
N SER A 70 9.31 10.09 14.54
CA SER A 70 9.93 8.82 14.93
C SER A 70 11.38 8.94 15.43
N ARG A 71 12.04 10.09 15.21
CA ARG A 71 13.45 10.29 15.60
C ARG A 71 13.59 10.32 17.12
N GLY A 72 14.44 9.44 17.66
CA GLY A 72 14.71 9.36 19.09
C GLY A 72 13.72 8.49 19.88
N GLY A 73 12.77 7.85 19.19
CA GLY A 73 11.86 6.85 19.76
C GLY A 73 11.84 5.56 18.94
N SER A 74 10.72 4.84 18.98
CA SER A 74 10.50 3.66 18.14
C SER A 74 10.29 4.07 16.68
N LYS A 75 10.84 3.26 15.76
CA LYS A 75 10.64 3.44 14.32
C LYS A 75 9.14 3.45 13.97
N VAL A 76 8.71 4.44 13.19
CA VAL A 76 7.40 4.46 12.54
C VAL A 76 7.58 3.94 11.12
N TYR A 77 6.98 2.79 10.82
CA TYR A 77 6.96 2.24 9.47
C TYR A 77 6.00 3.04 8.59
N LEU A 78 6.42 3.33 7.37
CA LEU A 78 5.57 3.98 6.37
C LEU A 78 5.32 3.00 5.22
N THR A 79 4.05 2.72 4.94
CA THR A 79 3.65 1.89 3.81
C THR A 79 2.72 2.65 2.88
N ALA A 80 2.59 2.18 1.64
CA ALA A 80 1.75 2.82 0.65
C ALA A 80 1.06 1.80 -0.26
N ALA A 81 -0.17 2.11 -0.65
CA ALA A 81 -0.99 1.35 -1.59
C ALA A 81 -1.25 2.15 -2.89
N PRO A 82 -0.23 2.52 -3.68
CA PRO A 82 -0.48 3.21 -4.94
C PRO A 82 -1.24 2.30 -5.91
N GLN A 83 -2.01 2.90 -6.82
CA GLN A 83 -2.56 2.14 -7.94
C GLN A 83 -1.44 1.69 -8.88
N CYS A 84 -1.64 0.61 -9.66
CA CYS A 84 -0.61 0.14 -10.58
C CYS A 84 -0.19 1.09 -11.73
N PRO A 85 -0.97 2.10 -12.16
CA PRO A 85 -0.51 3.04 -13.17
C PRO A 85 0.65 3.86 -12.61
N PHE A 86 1.75 3.93 -13.36
CA PHE A 86 2.93 4.68 -12.97
C PHE A 86 3.07 5.95 -13.82
N PRO A 87 3.36 7.13 -13.24
CA PRO A 87 3.42 7.39 -11.79
C PRO A 87 2.03 7.41 -11.14
N ASP A 88 1.95 7.13 -9.84
CA ASP A 88 0.69 7.24 -9.09
C ASP A 88 0.25 8.70 -8.93
N ASN A 89 -1.04 8.96 -9.14
CA ASN A 89 -1.57 10.32 -9.17
C ASN A 89 -1.42 11.08 -7.85
N TRP A 90 -1.43 10.41 -6.70
CA TRP A 90 -1.44 11.06 -5.38
C TRP A 90 -0.14 10.85 -4.61
N LEU A 91 0.46 9.68 -4.75
CA LEU A 91 1.57 9.22 -3.93
C LEU A 91 2.94 9.33 -4.61
N ASP A 92 3.03 9.61 -5.92
CA ASP A 92 4.30 9.66 -6.65
C ASP A 92 5.38 10.49 -5.94
N ARG A 93 5.08 11.75 -5.60
CA ARG A 93 6.03 12.63 -4.91
C ARG A 93 6.40 12.12 -3.52
N ALA A 94 5.44 11.52 -2.80
CA ALA A 94 5.69 10.98 -1.47
C ALA A 94 6.60 9.74 -1.53
N LEU A 95 6.37 8.85 -2.50
CA LEU A 95 7.17 7.64 -2.70
C LEU A 95 8.62 7.98 -3.09
N HIS A 96 8.84 9.03 -3.87
CA HIS A 96 10.18 9.51 -4.24
C HIS A 96 10.99 10.11 -3.07
N THR A 97 10.39 10.34 -1.90
CA THR A 97 11.14 10.76 -0.70
C THR A 97 12.09 9.67 -0.18
N GLY A 98 11.85 8.40 -0.52
CA GLY A 98 12.59 7.26 0.01
C GLY A 98 12.27 6.91 1.47
N LEU A 99 11.17 7.46 2.01
CA LEU A 99 10.76 7.22 3.39
C LEU A 99 9.89 5.96 3.57
N PHE A 100 9.35 5.41 2.48
CA PHE A 100 8.44 4.27 2.54
C PHE A 100 9.19 2.94 2.61
N ASP A 101 8.85 2.13 3.62
CA ASP A 101 9.42 0.81 3.83
C ASP A 101 8.82 -0.23 2.87
N TYR A 102 7.49 -0.26 2.77
CA TYR A 102 6.76 -1.28 2.02
C TYR A 102 5.75 -0.63 1.06
N VAL A 103 5.71 -1.10 -0.18
CA VAL A 103 4.77 -0.60 -1.19
C VAL A 103 3.98 -1.77 -1.75
N TRP A 104 2.67 -1.82 -1.50
CA TRP A 104 1.76 -2.81 -2.06
C TRP A 104 0.97 -2.22 -3.23
N ILE A 105 1.49 -2.41 -4.43
CA ILE A 105 0.93 -1.83 -5.65
C ILE A 105 -0.40 -2.54 -5.97
N GLN A 106 -1.48 -1.78 -6.15
CA GLN A 106 -2.81 -2.32 -6.43
C GLN A 106 -2.92 -2.70 -7.92
N PHE A 107 -2.69 -3.98 -8.25
CA PHE A 107 -2.78 -4.52 -9.62
C PHE A 107 -4.21 -4.96 -10.00
N TYR A 108 -5.18 -4.10 -9.69
CA TYR A 108 -6.60 -4.28 -9.99
C TYR A 108 -7.26 -2.90 -10.18
N ASN A 109 -8.51 -2.90 -10.66
CA ASN A 109 -9.27 -1.70 -11.06
C ASN A 109 -8.60 -0.87 -12.17
N ASN A 110 -7.62 -1.44 -12.88
CA ASN A 110 -6.73 -0.72 -13.80
C ASN A 110 -6.30 -1.62 -14.98
N PRO A 111 -7.12 -1.73 -16.05
CA PRO A 111 -6.89 -2.64 -17.18
C PRO A 111 -5.53 -2.52 -17.87
N GLN A 112 -4.90 -1.35 -17.79
CA GLN A 112 -3.61 -1.05 -18.39
C GLN A 112 -2.41 -1.69 -17.67
N CYS A 113 -2.57 -2.15 -16.42
CA CYS A 113 -1.48 -2.72 -15.62
C CYS A 113 -1.89 -3.89 -14.72
N GLU A 114 -3.19 -4.20 -14.58
CA GLU A 114 -3.63 -5.43 -13.94
C GLU A 114 -3.13 -6.68 -14.69
N TYR A 115 -3.10 -7.81 -13.98
CA TYR A 115 -2.65 -9.05 -14.59
C TYR A 115 -3.72 -9.63 -15.54
N ASN A 116 -3.31 -9.92 -16.77
CA ASN A 116 -4.13 -10.58 -17.78
C ASN A 116 -3.36 -11.78 -18.36
N THR A 117 -3.93 -12.98 -18.27
CA THR A 117 -3.29 -14.21 -18.78
C THR A 117 -2.99 -14.16 -20.27
N ASN A 118 -3.81 -13.47 -21.07
CA ASN A 118 -3.60 -13.35 -22.52
C ASN A 118 -2.51 -12.32 -22.86
N ASN A 119 -2.21 -11.40 -21.95
CA ASN A 119 -1.18 -10.38 -22.13
C ASN A 119 -0.52 -10.02 -20.78
N PRO A 120 0.38 -10.88 -20.28
CA PRO A 120 1.04 -10.63 -18.99
C PRO A 120 2.04 -9.46 -19.04
N ARG A 121 2.42 -9.00 -20.24
CA ARG A 121 3.46 -7.98 -20.43
C ARG A 121 3.10 -6.65 -19.74
N SER A 122 1.85 -6.21 -19.80
CA SER A 122 1.42 -4.96 -19.16
C SER A 122 1.67 -4.95 -17.64
N PHE A 123 1.35 -6.06 -16.96
CA PHE A 123 1.66 -6.24 -15.54
C PHE A 123 3.17 -6.29 -15.30
N GLN A 124 3.91 -7.05 -16.12
CA GLN A 124 5.36 -7.21 -15.99
C GLN A 124 6.10 -5.87 -16.15
N ASP A 125 5.72 -5.07 -17.14
CA ASP A 125 6.29 -3.75 -17.40
C ASP A 125 5.98 -2.77 -16.25
N SER A 126 4.74 -2.79 -15.73
CA SER A 126 4.37 -2.00 -14.56
C SER A 126 5.16 -2.41 -13.31
N TRP A 127 5.24 -3.71 -13.00
CA TRP A 127 6.04 -4.22 -11.87
C TRP A 127 7.52 -3.81 -11.96
N ASN A 128 8.13 -3.96 -13.13
CA ASN A 128 9.52 -3.56 -13.35
C ASN A 128 9.72 -2.06 -13.20
N THR A 129 8.78 -1.25 -13.71
CA THR A 129 8.80 0.21 -13.57
C THR A 129 8.76 0.60 -12.09
N TRP A 130 7.77 0.10 -11.34
CA TRP A 130 7.64 0.39 -9.92
C TRP A 130 8.89 0.02 -9.10
N THR A 131 9.38 -1.22 -9.28
CA THR A 131 10.51 -1.74 -8.48
C THR A 131 11.85 -1.08 -8.82
N SER A 132 12.01 -0.55 -10.04
CA SER A 132 13.22 0.16 -10.46
C SER A 132 13.17 1.67 -10.19
N SER A 133 11.99 2.30 -10.25
CA SER A 133 11.85 3.75 -10.11
C SER A 133 11.70 4.23 -8.67
N ILE A 134 11.08 3.46 -7.77
CA ILE A 134 10.79 3.91 -6.41
C ILE A 134 11.84 3.41 -5.39
N PRO A 135 12.38 4.31 -4.54
CA PRO A 135 13.29 3.95 -3.46
C PRO A 135 12.53 3.42 -2.23
N ALA A 136 11.99 2.20 -2.31
CA ALA A 136 11.40 1.48 -1.17
C ALA A 136 12.16 0.18 -0.88
N ARG A 137 12.03 -0.34 0.35
CA ARG A 137 12.74 -1.56 0.79
C ARG A 137 12.18 -2.81 0.10
N MET A 138 10.86 -3.00 0.13
CA MET A 138 10.20 -4.13 -0.54
C MET A 138 8.89 -3.71 -1.22
N PHE A 139 8.55 -4.41 -2.30
CA PHE A 139 7.33 -4.25 -3.06
C PHE A 139 6.48 -5.51 -3.00
N PHE A 140 5.17 -5.34 -2.96
CA PHE A 140 4.20 -6.42 -2.84
C PHE A 140 3.21 -6.33 -4.01
N VAL A 141 2.78 -7.49 -4.50
CA VAL A 141 1.72 -7.56 -5.52
C VAL A 141 0.37 -7.47 -4.82
N GLY A 142 -0.34 -6.35 -4.98
CA GLY A 142 -1.68 -6.16 -4.44
C GLY A 142 -2.74 -6.76 -5.35
N LEU A 143 -3.56 -7.67 -4.82
CA LEU A 143 -4.59 -8.39 -5.55
C LEU A 143 -5.93 -8.43 -4.79
N PRO A 144 -7.07 -8.53 -5.50
CA PRO A 144 -8.34 -8.85 -4.87
C PRO A 144 -8.34 -10.31 -4.40
N ALA A 145 -8.78 -10.57 -3.16
CA ALA A 145 -8.87 -11.92 -2.60
C ALA A 145 -10.05 -12.74 -3.18
N SER A 146 -10.94 -12.10 -3.92
CA SER A 146 -12.02 -12.76 -4.67
C SER A 146 -12.41 -11.93 -5.88
N ARG A 147 -13.11 -12.54 -6.85
CA ARG A 147 -13.66 -11.83 -8.01
C ARG A 147 -14.64 -10.71 -7.63
N ALA A 148 -15.32 -10.82 -6.49
CA ALA A 148 -16.28 -9.82 -6.02
C ALA A 148 -15.62 -8.63 -5.29
N ALA A 149 -14.32 -8.72 -4.96
CA ALA A 149 -13.63 -7.71 -4.16
C ALA A 149 -13.19 -6.48 -4.96
N ALA A 150 -13.20 -6.55 -6.30
CA ALA A 150 -12.82 -5.48 -7.20
C ALA A 150 -13.62 -5.55 -8.51
N GLY A 151 -13.64 -4.47 -9.29
CA GLY A 151 -14.34 -4.44 -10.58
C GLY A 151 -13.66 -5.31 -11.66
N ASN A 152 -12.33 -5.47 -11.59
CA ASN A 152 -11.51 -6.28 -12.49
C ASN A 152 -10.17 -6.65 -11.79
N GLY A 153 -9.23 -7.26 -12.52
CA GLY A 153 -7.91 -7.62 -11.99
C GLY A 153 -7.83 -8.83 -11.03
N PHE A 154 -8.92 -9.59 -10.85
CA PHE A 154 -8.86 -10.83 -10.06
C PHE A 154 -8.05 -11.92 -10.77
N VAL A 155 -7.03 -12.44 -10.08
CA VAL A 155 -6.17 -13.54 -10.54
C VAL A 155 -6.52 -14.80 -9.75
N THR A 156 -6.73 -15.95 -10.38
CA THR A 156 -6.95 -17.21 -9.65
C THR A 156 -5.66 -17.68 -8.97
N THR A 157 -5.77 -18.47 -7.91
CA THR A 157 -4.59 -18.94 -7.16
C THR A 157 -3.64 -19.78 -8.03
N ASP A 158 -4.17 -20.60 -8.94
CA ASP A 158 -3.35 -21.40 -9.86
C ASP A 158 -2.55 -20.52 -10.82
N VAL A 159 -3.16 -19.45 -11.35
CA VAL A 159 -2.49 -18.49 -12.24
C VAL A 159 -1.46 -17.66 -11.47
N LEU A 160 -1.79 -17.22 -10.26
CA LEU A 160 -0.84 -16.52 -9.39
C LEU A 160 0.41 -17.38 -9.13
N ILE A 161 0.22 -18.64 -8.74
CA ILE A 161 1.31 -19.56 -8.42
C ILE A 161 2.14 -19.93 -9.66
N SER A 162 1.49 -20.22 -10.79
CA SER A 162 2.18 -20.73 -11.98
C SER A 162 2.77 -19.65 -12.89
N GLN A 163 2.26 -18.41 -12.84
CA GLN A 163 2.62 -17.37 -13.83
C GLN A 163 3.08 -16.05 -13.20
N VAL A 164 2.43 -15.58 -12.13
CA VAL A 164 2.76 -14.28 -11.53
C VAL A 164 3.95 -14.40 -10.58
N LEU A 165 3.88 -15.30 -9.58
CA LEU A 165 4.92 -15.47 -8.56
C LEU A 165 6.30 -15.79 -9.16
N PRO A 166 6.46 -16.68 -10.15
CA PRO A 166 7.76 -16.98 -10.74
C PRO A 166 8.44 -15.74 -11.35
N PHE A 167 7.65 -14.81 -11.90
CA PHE A 167 8.17 -13.57 -12.45
C PHE A 167 8.57 -12.59 -11.36
N VAL A 168 7.66 -12.25 -10.43
CA VAL A 168 7.91 -11.20 -9.42
C VAL A 168 8.99 -11.61 -8.41
N LYS A 169 9.10 -12.91 -8.07
CA LYS A 169 10.15 -13.45 -7.20
C LYS A 169 11.56 -13.35 -7.80
N GLY A 170 11.68 -13.06 -9.10
CA GLY A 170 12.96 -12.74 -9.73
C GLY A 170 13.53 -11.39 -9.29
N SER A 171 12.72 -10.50 -8.70
CA SER A 171 13.17 -9.21 -8.17
C SER A 171 13.72 -9.36 -6.74
N PRO A 172 14.92 -8.81 -6.43
CA PRO A 172 15.43 -8.79 -5.05
C PRO A 172 14.60 -7.91 -4.12
N LYS A 173 13.70 -7.08 -4.66
CA LYS A 173 12.80 -6.22 -3.90
C LYS A 173 11.41 -6.84 -3.68
N TYR A 174 11.16 -8.08 -4.12
CA TYR A 174 9.88 -8.74 -3.88
C TYR A 174 9.70 -9.05 -2.38
N GLY A 175 8.62 -8.53 -1.79
CA GLY A 175 8.24 -8.69 -0.39
C GLY A 175 7.10 -9.66 -0.14
N GLY A 176 6.27 -9.94 -1.14
CA GLY A 176 5.10 -10.81 -0.98
C GLY A 176 3.89 -10.36 -1.80
N VAL A 177 2.71 -10.74 -1.29
CA VAL A 177 1.39 -10.41 -1.85
C VAL A 177 0.58 -9.64 -0.81
N MET A 178 -0.16 -8.63 -1.26
CA MET A 178 -1.19 -7.94 -0.47
C MET A 178 -2.57 -8.37 -0.99
N LEU A 179 -3.51 -8.62 -0.08
CA LEU A 179 -4.86 -9.08 -0.44
C LEU A 179 -5.92 -8.08 0.03
N TRP A 180 -6.68 -7.54 -0.91
CA TRP A 180 -7.93 -6.81 -0.63
C TRP A 180 -9.11 -7.79 -0.75
N ASN A 181 -9.77 -8.21 0.31
CA ASN A 181 -9.57 -7.89 1.72
C ASN A 181 -9.82 -9.12 2.60
N LYS A 182 -9.65 -8.99 3.92
CA LYS A 182 -9.84 -10.10 4.87
C LYS A 182 -11.21 -10.79 4.75
N TYR A 183 -12.28 -10.01 4.59
CA TYR A 183 -13.64 -10.56 4.53
C TYR A 183 -13.83 -11.48 3.32
N THR A 184 -13.36 -11.05 2.15
CA THR A 184 -13.45 -11.86 0.93
C THR A 184 -12.43 -12.99 0.89
N ASP A 185 -11.28 -12.82 1.55
CA ASP A 185 -10.30 -13.89 1.75
C ASP A 185 -10.84 -15.04 2.60
N ASP A 186 -11.58 -14.74 3.68
CA ASP A 186 -12.23 -15.78 4.51
C ASP A 186 -13.23 -16.61 3.71
N GLN A 187 -13.97 -15.97 2.81
CA GLN A 187 -14.98 -16.62 2.00
C GLN A 187 -14.36 -17.45 0.88
N SER A 188 -13.30 -16.93 0.25
CA SER A 188 -12.68 -17.58 -0.89
C SER A 188 -11.60 -18.58 -0.48
N GLY A 189 -10.96 -18.42 0.68
CA GLY A 189 -9.77 -19.16 1.11
C GLY A 189 -8.53 -18.86 0.27
N TYR A 190 -8.39 -17.65 -0.26
CA TYR A 190 -7.34 -17.29 -1.21
C TYR A 190 -5.94 -17.44 -0.60
N SER A 191 -5.71 -16.78 0.54
CA SER A 191 -4.43 -16.81 1.26
C SER A 191 -4.01 -18.23 1.65
N SER A 192 -4.97 -19.04 2.11
CA SER A 192 -4.72 -20.43 2.49
C SER A 192 -4.17 -21.29 1.34
N ARG A 193 -4.56 -20.98 0.10
CA ARG A 193 -4.07 -21.71 -1.10
C ARG A 193 -2.72 -21.22 -1.62
N ILE A 194 -2.31 -20.00 -1.29
CA ILE A 194 -1.07 -19.41 -1.82
C ILE A 194 0.05 -19.31 -0.78
N LYS A 195 -0.26 -19.50 0.51
CA LYS A 195 0.63 -19.26 1.65
C LYS A 195 2.02 -19.88 1.47
N ASP A 196 2.09 -21.14 1.08
CA ASP A 196 3.36 -21.87 0.96
C ASP A 196 4.13 -21.50 -0.32
N SER A 197 3.49 -20.81 -1.25
CA SER A 197 4.07 -20.35 -2.51
C SER A 197 4.56 -18.91 -2.47
N VAL A 198 4.12 -18.09 -1.51
CA VAL A 198 4.47 -16.64 -1.41
C VAL A 198 5.89 -16.42 -0.95
#